data_AF-A0A4Q4BPJ5-F1
#
_entry.id   AF-A0A4Q4BPJ5-F1
#
_cell.length_a   1.000
_cell.length_b   1.000
_cell.length_c   1.000
_cell.angle_alpha   90.00
_cell.angle_beta   90.00
_cell.angle_gamma   90.00
#
_symmetry.space_group_name_H-M   'P 1'
#
loop_
_entity.id
_entity.type
_entity.pdbx_description
1 polymer ?
#
loop_
_entity_poly.entity_id
_entity_poly.type
_entity_poly.pdbx_seq_one_letter_code
_entity_poly.pdbx_strand_id
1 'polypeptide(L)'
;RGLTWAVGIPRNRKVYGADVALVPPRGRKRRPAPDQEPREAEAVLAELPWHRVTWRQGTKGPLTARFAATRIRVGDGATWANNRHLPGEEVWLVGEWRSSGERKYYLSNLPPRTSLRALAAAIKARWVCEQGHQQLKQELGLGHFEGRSWTGLHRHALMTCIAFAYLQNIRLTRQRPAGSGKNAGSGSETATIAEPASRAPRHHGTTVRRPDPADPMPTLQAQAQAAT
;
A
#
# COMPACT_ATOMS: atom_id res chain seq x y z
N ARG A 1 9.04 15.27 -12.72
CA ARG A 1 7.87 15.79 -11.97
C ARG A 1 6.66 15.58 -12.89
N GLY A 2 5.61 14.88 -12.48
CA GLY A 2 4.50 14.50 -13.38
C GLY A 2 3.86 13.13 -13.11
N LEU A 3 4.21 12.46 -12.01
CA LEU A 3 3.58 11.20 -11.64
C LEU A 3 2.23 11.47 -10.96
N THR A 4 1.24 10.66 -11.30
CA THR A 4 -0.02 10.59 -10.55
C THR A 4 0.17 9.78 -9.28
N TRP A 5 -0.38 10.25 -8.17
CA TRP A 5 -0.24 9.65 -6.86
C TRP A 5 -1.57 9.66 -6.09
N ALA A 6 -1.66 8.73 -5.14
CA ALA A 6 -2.66 8.71 -4.09
C ALA A 6 -1.95 8.33 -2.78
N VAL A 7 -2.12 9.13 -1.73
CA VAL A 7 -1.37 8.96 -0.47
C VAL A 7 -2.31 9.09 0.72
N GLY A 8 -2.09 8.28 1.76
CA GLY A 8 -2.82 8.37 3.01
C GLY A 8 -2.38 9.59 3.83
N ILE A 9 -3.34 10.24 4.48
CA ILE A 9 -3.11 11.40 5.34
C ILE A 9 -3.82 11.22 6.69
N PRO A 10 -3.36 11.91 7.75
CA PRO A 10 -4.09 11.94 9.01
C PRO A 10 -5.39 12.75 8.88
N ARG A 11 -6.37 12.45 9.73
CA ARG A 11 -7.71 13.08 9.73
C ARG A 11 -7.70 14.60 9.93
N ASN A 12 -6.72 15.09 10.68
CA ASN A 12 -6.55 16.51 11.05
C ASN A 12 -5.70 17.30 10.06
N ARG A 13 -5.34 16.72 8.90
CA ARG A 13 -4.64 17.45 7.83
C ARG A 13 -5.43 18.70 7.46
N LYS A 14 -4.77 19.86 7.49
CA LYS A 14 -5.39 21.14 7.16
C LYS A 14 -5.55 21.30 5.65
N VAL A 15 -6.74 21.67 5.23
CA VAL A 15 -7.14 21.87 3.83
C VAL A 15 -7.99 23.13 3.71
N TYR A 16 -7.98 23.73 2.53
CA TYR A 16 -8.81 24.87 2.15
C TYR A 16 -9.79 24.45 1.05
N GLY A 17 -10.88 25.22 0.87
CA GLY A 17 -11.74 25.09 -0.30
C GLY A 17 -10.94 25.20 -1.60
N ALA A 18 -11.41 24.57 -2.67
CA ALA A 18 -10.75 24.67 -3.98
C ALA A 18 -10.74 26.12 -4.52
N ASP A 19 -11.72 26.91 -4.10
CA ASP A 19 -11.98 28.30 -4.46
C ASP A 19 -11.21 29.33 -3.61
N VAL A 20 -10.43 28.89 -2.61
CA VAL A 20 -9.67 29.78 -1.72
C VAL A 20 -8.77 30.74 -2.51
N ALA A 21 -8.80 32.02 -2.13
CA ALA A 21 -7.99 33.07 -2.74
C ALA A 21 -7.07 33.73 -1.72
N LEU A 22 -5.90 34.19 -2.18
CA LEU A 22 -5.04 35.04 -1.37
C LEU A 22 -5.48 36.49 -1.54
N VAL A 23 -5.92 37.10 -0.45
CA VAL A 23 -6.34 38.49 -0.40
C VAL A 23 -5.11 39.36 -0.11
N PRO A 24 -4.88 40.44 -0.88
CA PRO A 24 -3.77 41.35 -0.62
C PRO A 24 -3.90 41.96 0.78
N PRO A 25 -2.77 42.21 1.46
CA PRO A 25 -2.79 42.76 2.80
C PRO A 25 -3.46 44.14 2.82
N ARG A 26 -4.31 44.39 3.84
CA ARG A 26 -4.89 45.70 4.13
C ARG A 26 -4.29 46.28 5.42
N GLY A 27 -4.04 47.59 5.43
CA GLY A 27 -3.53 48.33 6.60
C GLY A 27 -2.11 47.93 7.01
N ARG A 28 -1.88 47.73 8.31
CA ARG A 28 -0.54 47.38 8.87
C ARG A 28 -0.05 45.97 8.54
N LYS A 29 -0.90 45.09 7.97
CA LYS A 29 -0.48 43.77 7.54
C LYS A 29 0.45 43.91 6.33
N ARG A 30 1.52 43.11 6.28
CA ARG A 30 2.51 43.15 5.17
C ARG A 30 2.41 41.96 4.22
N ARG A 31 1.47 41.06 4.46
CA ARG A 31 1.50 39.68 4.00
C ARG A 31 0.07 39.27 3.51
N PRO A 32 -0.13 38.80 2.25
CA PRO A 32 -1.42 38.30 1.72
C PRO A 32 -2.02 37.09 2.46
N ALA A 33 -3.23 37.20 3.00
CA ALA A 33 -3.86 36.12 3.77
C ALA A 33 -4.90 35.35 2.94
N PRO A 34 -5.12 34.05 3.19
CA PRO A 34 -6.28 33.34 2.67
C PRO A 34 -7.58 34.03 3.11
N ASP A 35 -8.58 34.08 2.21
CA ASP A 35 -9.94 34.55 2.52
C ASP A 35 -10.77 33.55 3.34
N GLN A 36 -10.33 32.29 3.39
CA GLN A 36 -10.98 31.21 4.13
C GLN A 36 -10.04 30.64 5.21
N GLU A 37 -10.61 30.25 6.36
CA GLU A 37 -9.88 29.51 7.39
C GLU A 37 -9.70 28.04 6.98
N PRO A 38 -8.53 27.43 7.25
CA PRO A 38 -8.30 26.03 6.95
C PRO A 38 -9.16 25.13 7.84
N ARG A 39 -9.73 24.09 7.22
CA ARG A 39 -10.54 23.07 7.89
C ARG A 39 -9.79 21.75 7.97
N GLU A 40 -10.23 20.85 8.84
CA GLU A 40 -9.68 19.50 8.90
C GLU A 40 -10.28 18.63 7.79
N ALA A 41 -9.45 17.78 7.19
CA ALA A 41 -9.86 16.86 6.13
C ALA A 41 -11.10 16.04 6.51
N GLU A 42 -11.16 15.54 7.74
CA GLU A 42 -12.33 14.82 8.25
C GLU A 42 -13.59 15.68 8.30
N ALA A 43 -13.50 16.92 8.79
CA ALA A 43 -14.64 17.82 8.89
C ALA A 43 -15.22 18.15 7.52
N VAL A 44 -14.37 18.37 6.52
CA VAL A 44 -14.79 18.60 5.13
C VAL A 44 -15.50 17.37 4.56
N LEU A 45 -14.97 16.17 4.77
CA LEU A 45 -15.55 14.93 4.25
C LEU A 45 -16.83 14.49 4.99
N ALA A 46 -17.01 14.91 6.24
CA ALA A 46 -18.21 14.61 7.01
C ALA A 46 -19.48 15.24 6.42
N GLU A 47 -19.33 16.36 5.71
CA GLU A 47 -20.43 17.12 5.08
C GLU A 47 -20.82 16.57 3.69
N LEU A 48 -20.04 15.65 3.13
CA LEU A 48 -20.26 15.15 1.78
C LEU A 48 -21.15 13.90 1.75
N PRO A 49 -21.87 13.68 0.64
CA PRO A 49 -22.57 12.43 0.41
C PRO A 49 -21.58 11.26 0.18
N TRP A 50 -21.74 10.21 0.99
CA TRP A 50 -20.92 9.00 0.92
C TRP A 50 -21.56 7.93 0.06
N HIS A 51 -20.88 7.55 -1.03
CA HIS A 51 -21.38 6.61 -2.02
C HIS A 51 -20.72 5.25 -1.88
N ARG A 52 -21.49 4.17 -2.02
CA ARG A 52 -20.92 2.82 -2.07
C ARG A 52 -20.23 2.59 -3.41
N VAL A 53 -18.96 2.21 -3.38
CA VAL A 53 -18.13 1.99 -4.57
C VAL A 53 -17.52 0.60 -4.52
N THR A 54 -17.70 -0.15 -5.60
CA THR A 54 -17.02 -1.43 -5.86
C THR A 54 -15.91 -1.19 -6.88
N TRP A 55 -14.65 -1.41 -6.51
CA TRP A 55 -13.51 -1.09 -7.39
C TRP A 55 -12.90 -2.32 -8.08
N ARG A 56 -12.97 -3.52 -7.48
CA ARG A 56 -12.49 -4.76 -8.10
C ARG A 56 -13.22 -6.00 -7.59
N GLN A 57 -13.12 -7.10 -8.34
CA GLN A 57 -13.45 -8.43 -7.84
C GLN A 57 -12.29 -8.97 -7.01
N GLY A 58 -12.57 -9.44 -5.79
CA GLY A 58 -11.63 -10.15 -4.93
C GLY A 58 -11.92 -11.65 -4.91
N THR A 59 -11.04 -12.42 -4.26
CA THR A 59 -11.19 -13.88 -4.12
C THR A 59 -12.42 -14.28 -3.31
N LYS A 60 -12.86 -13.43 -2.37
CA LYS A 60 -14.05 -13.61 -1.53
C LYS A 60 -15.26 -12.80 -2.03
N GLY A 61 -15.23 -12.33 -3.28
CA GLY A 61 -16.27 -11.50 -3.87
C GLY A 61 -15.89 -10.03 -4.08
N PRO A 62 -16.85 -9.18 -4.46
CA PRO A 62 -16.59 -7.80 -4.86
C PRO A 62 -16.05 -6.94 -3.72
N LEU A 63 -14.90 -6.31 -3.90
CA LEU A 63 -14.35 -5.39 -2.92
C LEU A 63 -15.06 -4.05 -2.98
N THR A 64 -15.73 -3.72 -1.88
CA THR A 64 -16.66 -2.59 -1.78
C THR A 64 -16.48 -1.85 -0.46
N ALA A 65 -16.59 -0.52 -0.51
CA ALA A 65 -16.60 0.37 0.65
C ALA A 65 -17.34 1.67 0.29
N ARG A 66 -17.59 2.53 1.28
CA ARG A 66 -18.17 3.86 1.02
C ARG A 66 -17.04 4.86 0.81
N PHE A 67 -17.20 5.73 -0.18
CA PHE A 67 -16.25 6.80 -0.48
C PHE A 67 -16.97 8.14 -0.64
N ALA A 68 -16.26 9.21 -0.28
CA ALA A 68 -16.60 10.59 -0.61
C ALA A 68 -15.34 11.26 -1.15
N ALA A 69 -15.50 12.17 -2.10
CA ALA A 69 -14.38 12.92 -2.64
C ALA A 69 -14.78 14.34 -3.01
N THR A 70 -13.86 15.28 -2.85
CA THR A 70 -14.00 16.66 -3.30
C THR A 70 -12.65 17.25 -3.67
N ARG A 71 -12.65 18.34 -4.44
CA ARG A 71 -11.44 19.09 -4.77
C ARG A 71 -11.15 20.09 -3.64
N ILE A 72 -9.90 20.17 -3.22
CA ILE A 72 -9.42 21.07 -2.18
C ILE A 72 -8.04 21.63 -2.55
N ARG A 73 -7.57 22.62 -1.80
CA ARG A 73 -6.15 22.98 -1.76
C ARG A 73 -5.53 22.55 -0.43
N VAL A 74 -4.37 21.91 -0.47
CA VAL A 74 -3.72 21.41 0.75
C VAL A 74 -3.11 22.59 1.52
N GLY A 75 -3.21 22.59 2.85
CA GLY A 75 -2.51 23.58 3.67
C GLY A 75 -1.04 23.20 3.87
N ASP A 76 -0.26 23.18 2.78
CA ASP A 76 1.18 22.88 2.78
C ASP A 76 2.00 23.80 1.86
N GLY A 77 1.41 24.92 1.44
CA GLY A 77 2.13 26.00 0.79
C GLY A 77 3.12 26.70 1.72
N ALA A 78 3.62 27.86 1.29
CA ALA A 78 4.61 28.62 2.06
C ALA A 78 4.13 28.89 3.50
N THR A 79 5.07 28.82 4.45
CA THR A 79 4.78 29.08 5.86
C THR A 79 4.30 30.53 6.05
N TRP A 80 3.20 30.64 6.77
CA TRP A 80 2.48 31.85 7.11
C TRP A 80 2.61 32.19 8.60
N ALA A 81 2.12 33.37 8.98
CA ALA A 81 2.04 33.77 10.38
C ALA A 81 1.38 32.68 11.25
N ASN A 82 1.84 32.53 12.50
CA ASN A 82 1.40 31.53 13.47
C ASN A 82 1.63 30.07 13.04
N ASN A 83 2.72 29.80 12.31
CA ASN A 83 3.11 28.46 11.85
C ASN A 83 2.02 27.75 11.02
N ARG A 84 1.15 28.54 10.37
CA ARG A 84 0.16 28.05 9.41
C ARG A 84 0.79 27.96 8.03
N HIS A 85 0.19 27.20 7.13
CA HIS A 85 0.62 27.13 5.74
C HIS A 85 -0.42 27.74 4.83
N LEU A 86 0.02 28.46 3.80
CA LEU A 86 -0.86 28.94 2.73
C LEU A 86 -1.45 27.75 1.92
N PRO A 87 -2.55 27.96 1.19
CA PRO A 87 -3.06 26.98 0.24
C PRO A 87 -1.99 26.61 -0.79
N GLY A 88 -1.73 25.30 -0.92
CA GLY A 88 -0.86 24.69 -1.91
C GLY A 88 -1.61 24.29 -3.17
N GLU A 89 -1.17 23.21 -3.80
CA GLU A 89 -1.77 22.71 -5.05
C GLU A 89 -3.20 22.17 -4.85
N GLU A 90 -4.00 22.27 -5.91
CA GLU A 90 -5.34 21.72 -5.93
C GLU A 90 -5.33 20.21 -6.19
N VAL A 91 -5.86 19.43 -5.25
CA VAL A 91 -5.86 17.97 -5.28
C VAL A 91 -7.25 17.43 -4.91
N TRP A 92 -7.45 16.14 -5.12
CA TRP A 92 -8.56 15.41 -4.55
C TRP A 92 -8.30 15.13 -3.07
N LEU A 93 -9.28 15.43 -2.23
CA LEU A 93 -9.43 14.84 -0.90
C LEU A 93 -10.45 13.70 -0.99
N VAL A 94 -10.07 12.53 -0.49
CA VAL A 94 -10.89 11.32 -0.57
C VAL A 94 -11.00 10.66 0.79
N GLY A 95 -12.22 10.34 1.21
CA GLY A 95 -12.51 9.52 2.38
C GLY A 95 -12.87 8.08 1.99
N GLU A 96 -12.36 7.10 2.73
CA GLU A 96 -12.80 5.69 2.73
C GLU A 96 -13.52 5.40 4.05
N TRP A 97 -14.73 4.85 4.00
CA TRP A 97 -15.47 4.38 5.16
C TRP A 97 -15.80 2.90 4.98
N ARG A 98 -15.21 2.09 5.86
CA ARG A 98 -15.33 0.63 5.85
C ARG A 98 -16.53 0.15 6.65
N SER A 99 -16.97 -1.08 6.37
CA SER A 99 -18.03 -1.75 7.13
C SER A 99 -17.69 -1.95 8.61
N SER A 100 -16.40 -1.99 8.97
CA SER A 100 -15.94 -2.04 10.37
C SER A 100 -16.14 -0.72 11.13
N GLY A 101 -16.56 0.36 10.47
CA GLY A 101 -16.62 1.71 11.05
C GLY A 101 -15.32 2.51 10.89
N GLU A 102 -14.21 1.88 10.49
CA GLU A 102 -12.93 2.56 10.27
C GLU A 102 -13.03 3.57 9.11
N ARG A 103 -12.54 4.79 9.33
CA ARG A 103 -12.41 5.85 8.33
C ARG A 103 -10.95 6.12 8.00
N LYS A 104 -10.64 6.27 6.71
CA LYS A 104 -9.32 6.64 6.19
C LYS A 104 -9.41 7.82 5.24
N TYR A 105 -8.33 8.59 5.19
CA TYR A 105 -8.27 9.85 4.48
C TYR A 105 -7.08 9.82 3.51
N TYR A 106 -7.30 10.35 2.31
CA TYR A 106 -6.33 10.30 1.23
C TYR A 106 -6.30 11.60 0.46
N LEU A 107 -5.14 11.93 -0.09
CA LEU A 107 -4.98 12.96 -1.11
C LEU A 107 -4.61 12.31 -2.44
N SER A 108 -4.98 12.94 -3.55
CA SER A 108 -4.56 12.52 -4.88
C SER A 108 -4.48 13.65 -5.90
N ASN A 109 -3.42 13.71 -6.69
CA ASN A 109 -3.29 14.63 -7.83
C ASN A 109 -3.87 14.08 -9.15
N LEU A 110 -4.71 13.03 -9.10
CA LEU A 110 -5.38 12.53 -10.29
C LEU A 110 -6.20 13.66 -10.97
N PRO A 111 -6.42 13.60 -12.30
CA PRO A 111 -7.09 14.66 -13.05
C PRO A 111 -8.45 15.06 -12.43
N PRO A 112 -8.91 16.32 -12.61
CA PRO A 112 -10.18 16.80 -12.03
C PRO A 112 -11.44 16.08 -12.56
N ARG A 113 -11.35 15.40 -13.71
CA ARG A 113 -12.46 14.59 -14.28
C ARG A 113 -12.42 13.12 -13.87
N THR A 114 -11.56 12.76 -12.91
CA THR A 114 -11.43 11.38 -12.43
C THR A 114 -12.69 10.96 -11.66
N SER A 115 -13.25 9.81 -12.01
CA SER A 115 -14.42 9.26 -11.30
C SER A 115 -14.07 8.78 -9.88
N LEU A 116 -15.06 8.76 -8.99
CA LEU A 116 -14.89 8.23 -7.63
C LEU A 116 -14.41 6.77 -7.62
N ARG A 117 -14.85 5.97 -8.59
CA ARG A 117 -14.39 4.58 -8.77
C ARG A 117 -12.90 4.51 -9.13
N ALA A 118 -12.43 5.40 -10.01
CA ALA A 118 -11.02 5.45 -10.39
C ALA A 118 -10.14 5.96 -9.23
N LEU A 119 -10.60 6.94 -8.45
CA LEU A 119 -9.94 7.37 -7.21
C LEU A 119 -9.83 6.22 -6.21
N ALA A 120 -10.93 5.51 -5.96
CA ALA A 120 -10.93 4.33 -5.10
C ALA A 120 -9.96 3.26 -5.62
N ALA A 121 -9.99 2.95 -6.91
CA ALA A 121 -9.07 1.98 -7.51
C ALA A 121 -7.59 2.38 -7.32
N ALA A 122 -7.25 3.66 -7.55
CA ALA A 122 -5.89 4.17 -7.36
C ALA A 122 -5.43 4.06 -5.90
N ILE A 123 -6.28 4.45 -4.93
CA ILE A 123 -5.99 4.33 -3.50
C ILE A 123 -5.76 2.86 -3.11
N LYS A 124 -6.60 1.95 -3.62
CA LYS A 124 -6.54 0.52 -3.28
C LYS A 124 -5.46 -0.25 -4.07
N ALA A 125 -4.87 0.35 -5.10
CA ALA A 125 -3.76 -0.22 -5.85
C ALA A 125 -2.52 -0.45 -4.99
N ARG A 126 -2.33 0.31 -3.90
CA ARG A 126 -1.22 0.10 -2.96
C ARG A 126 -1.10 -1.36 -2.49
N TRP A 127 -2.23 -1.98 -2.13
CA TRP A 127 -2.25 -3.36 -1.68
C TRP A 127 -1.82 -4.33 -2.79
N VAL A 128 -2.11 -4.01 -4.06
CA VAL A 128 -1.65 -4.81 -5.21
C VAL A 128 -0.12 -4.72 -5.33
N CYS A 129 0.47 -3.55 -5.11
CA CYS A 129 1.92 -3.39 -5.10
C CYS A 129 2.59 -4.16 -3.96
N GLU A 130 1.98 -4.16 -2.77
CA GLU A 130 2.46 -4.92 -1.61
C GLU A 130 2.39 -6.44 -1.88
N GLN A 131 1.30 -6.91 -2.47
CA GLN A 131 1.16 -8.31 -2.89
C GLN A 131 2.18 -8.69 -3.96
N GLY A 132 2.38 -7.86 -4.99
CA GLY A 132 3.39 -8.10 -6.03
C GLY A 132 4.80 -8.24 -5.44
N HIS A 133 5.17 -7.38 -4.48
CA HIS A 133 6.44 -7.52 -3.76
C HIS A 133 6.53 -8.80 -2.93
N GLN A 134 5.44 -9.25 -2.30
CA GLN A 134 5.45 -10.52 -1.58
C GLN A 134 5.62 -11.69 -2.54
N GLN A 135 4.94 -11.71 -3.69
CA GLN A 135 5.10 -12.74 -4.70
C GLN A 135 6.53 -12.78 -5.26
N LEU A 136 7.10 -11.61 -5.58
CA LEU A 136 8.49 -11.51 -6.02
C LEU A 136 9.45 -12.14 -5.00
N LYS A 137 9.27 -11.85 -3.70
CA LYS A 137 10.16 -12.35 -2.65
C LYS A 137 9.95 -13.82 -2.32
N GLN A 138 8.71 -14.23 -2.09
CA GLN A 138 8.37 -15.54 -1.51
C GLN A 138 8.21 -16.63 -2.58
N GLU A 139 7.69 -16.28 -3.75
CA GLU A 139 7.36 -17.27 -4.80
C GLU A 139 8.40 -17.29 -5.92
N LEU A 140 8.98 -16.13 -6.26
CA LEU A 140 9.87 -15.98 -7.42
C LEU A 140 11.35 -15.83 -7.07
N GLY A 141 11.67 -15.95 -5.78
CA GLY A 141 13.06 -16.02 -5.31
C GLY A 141 13.83 -14.70 -5.35
N LEU A 142 13.15 -13.53 -5.38
CA LEU A 142 13.84 -12.24 -5.26
C LEU A 142 14.69 -12.17 -3.98
N GLY A 143 14.26 -12.86 -2.91
CA GLY A 143 15.00 -12.95 -1.65
C GLY A 143 16.09 -14.03 -1.59
N HIS A 144 16.30 -14.82 -2.64
CA HIS A 144 17.20 -15.98 -2.65
C HIS A 144 18.55 -15.70 -3.33
N PHE A 145 18.90 -14.43 -3.53
CA PHE A 145 20.20 -14.09 -4.11
C PHE A 145 21.31 -14.24 -3.06
N GLU A 146 22.25 -15.15 -3.31
CA GLU A 146 23.38 -15.44 -2.40
C GLU A 146 24.72 -14.86 -2.89
N GLY A 147 24.73 -14.16 -4.02
CA GLY A 147 25.93 -13.53 -4.57
C GLY A 147 26.32 -12.23 -3.83
N ARG A 148 27.53 -11.72 -4.13
CA ARG A 148 28.07 -10.50 -3.52
C ARG A 148 28.32 -9.34 -4.51
N SER A 149 27.98 -9.51 -5.78
CA SER A 149 28.17 -8.47 -6.79
C SER A 149 26.89 -7.67 -7.03
N TRP A 150 27.02 -6.35 -7.15
CA TRP A 150 25.92 -5.46 -7.53
C TRP A 150 25.31 -5.88 -8.88
N THR A 151 26.16 -6.17 -9.86
CA THR A 151 25.74 -6.63 -11.18
C THR A 151 24.97 -7.95 -11.11
N GLY A 152 25.40 -8.89 -10.26
CA GLY A 152 24.70 -10.15 -10.04
C GLY A 152 23.32 -9.94 -9.43
N LEU A 153 23.22 -9.11 -8.38
CA LEU A 153 21.96 -8.76 -7.74
C LEU A 153 20.99 -8.10 -8.73
N HIS A 154 21.48 -7.16 -9.53
CA HIS A 154 20.67 -6.44 -10.50
C HIS A 154 20.15 -7.36 -11.61
N ARG A 155 20.99 -8.28 -12.11
CA ARG A 155 20.57 -9.30 -13.08
C ARG A 155 19.54 -10.26 -12.49
N HIS A 156 19.74 -10.72 -11.26
CA HIS A 156 18.80 -11.58 -10.55
C HIS A 156 17.43 -10.92 -10.36
N ALA A 157 17.43 -9.68 -9.87
CA ALA A 157 16.21 -8.89 -9.69
C ALA A 157 15.49 -8.67 -11.03
N LEU A 158 16.22 -8.34 -12.10
CA LEU A 158 15.65 -8.17 -13.43
C LEU A 158 14.98 -9.46 -13.94
N MET A 159 15.66 -10.61 -13.85
CA MET A 159 15.09 -11.90 -14.25
C MET A 159 13.84 -12.26 -13.45
N THR A 160 13.85 -11.97 -12.15
CA THR A 160 12.69 -12.20 -11.26
C THR A 160 11.50 -11.30 -11.64
N CYS A 161 11.76 -10.03 -11.97
CA CYS A 161 10.75 -9.10 -12.47
C CYS A 161 10.19 -9.50 -13.85
N ILE A 162 11.02 -10.01 -14.76
CA ILE A 162 10.59 -10.52 -16.07
C ILE A 162 9.69 -11.75 -15.89
N ALA A 163 10.08 -12.70 -15.03
CA ALA A 163 9.26 -13.87 -14.72
C ALA A 163 7.91 -13.46 -14.11
N PHE A 164 7.92 -12.50 -13.18
CA PHE A 164 6.69 -11.94 -12.61
C PHE A 164 5.78 -11.33 -13.69
N ALA A 165 6.33 -10.49 -14.56
CA ALA A 165 5.58 -9.85 -15.64
C ALA A 165 4.98 -10.88 -16.61
N TYR A 166 5.74 -11.92 -16.96
CA TYR A 166 5.28 -13.03 -17.79
C TYR A 166 4.09 -13.77 -17.15
N LEU A 167 4.17 -14.10 -15.86
CA LEU A 167 3.08 -14.73 -15.12
C LEU A 167 1.83 -13.84 -15.04
N GLN A 168 2.00 -12.52 -14.83
CA GLN A 168 0.87 -11.59 -14.87
C GLN A 168 0.24 -11.53 -16.26
N ASN A 169 1.05 -11.54 -17.32
CA ASN A 169 0.56 -11.53 -18.70
C ASN A 169 -0.30 -12.78 -19.00
N ILE A 170 0.14 -13.96 -18.57
CA ILE A 170 -0.65 -15.20 -18.70
C ILE A 170 -1.98 -15.07 -17.93
N ARG A 171 -1.95 -14.58 -16.68
CA ARG A 171 -3.15 -14.40 -15.86
C ARG A 171 -4.15 -13.46 -16.54
N LEU A 172 -3.69 -12.34 -17.09
CA LEU A 172 -4.54 -11.38 -17.81
C LEU A 172 -5.10 -11.95 -19.11
N THR A 173 -4.30 -12.73 -19.84
CA THR A 173 -4.73 -13.37 -21.09
C THR A 173 -5.81 -14.42 -20.86
N ARG A 174 -5.68 -15.22 -19.79
CA ARG A 174 -6.71 -16.21 -19.39
C ARG A 174 -8.00 -15.57 -18.87
N GLN A 175 -7.93 -14.35 -18.34
CA GLN A 175 -9.11 -13.60 -17.84
C GLN A 175 -9.84 -12.82 -18.93
N ARG A 176 -9.24 -12.61 -20.10
CA ARG A 176 -9.97 -12.15 -21.28
C ARG A 176 -10.82 -13.32 -21.77
N PRO A 177 -12.17 -13.24 -21.73
CA PRO A 177 -12.97 -14.28 -22.33
C PRO A 177 -12.59 -14.37 -23.80
N ALA A 178 -12.19 -15.56 -24.24
CA ALA A 178 -12.18 -15.89 -25.66
C ALA A 178 -13.54 -15.47 -26.23
N GLY A 179 -13.53 -14.77 -27.37
CA GLY A 179 -14.69 -14.04 -27.90
C GLY A 179 -15.99 -14.81 -27.81
N SER A 180 -17.08 -14.06 -27.62
CA SER A 180 -18.46 -14.52 -27.70
C SER A 180 -18.66 -15.56 -28.81
N GLY A 181 -18.61 -16.83 -28.43
CA GLY A 181 -19.00 -17.97 -29.23
C GLY A 181 -20.30 -18.49 -28.64
N LYS A 182 -21.38 -18.39 -29.41
CA LYS A 182 -22.66 -19.00 -29.08
C LYS A 182 -22.46 -20.52 -28.92
N ASN A 183 -23.04 -21.06 -27.84
CA ASN A 183 -23.30 -22.48 -27.54
C ASN A 183 -22.12 -23.38 -27.16
N ALA A 184 -21.99 -23.64 -25.86
CA ALA A 184 -21.76 -24.94 -25.21
C ALA A 184 -21.76 -24.66 -23.69
N GLY A 185 -22.62 -25.26 -22.86
CA GLY A 185 -22.70 -26.70 -22.63
C GLY A 185 -21.88 -27.01 -21.37
N SER A 186 -22.58 -27.19 -20.24
CA SER A 186 -22.13 -27.62 -18.91
C SER A 186 -20.73 -28.25 -18.83
N GLY A 187 -19.85 -27.63 -18.03
CA GLY A 187 -18.56 -28.19 -17.62
C GLY A 187 -18.00 -27.41 -16.44
N SER A 188 -18.41 -27.80 -15.23
CA SER A 188 -17.81 -27.32 -13.98
C SER A 188 -16.39 -27.88 -13.88
N GLU A 189 -15.39 -27.12 -14.31
CA GLU A 189 -13.98 -27.44 -14.06
C GLU A 189 -13.42 -26.54 -12.95
N THR A 190 -13.23 -27.20 -11.82
CA THR A 190 -12.71 -26.68 -10.55
C THR A 190 -11.35 -26.03 -10.75
N ALA A 191 -11.26 -24.72 -10.55
CA ALA A 191 -9.98 -24.03 -10.45
C ALA A 191 -9.18 -24.64 -9.28
N THR A 192 -8.05 -25.26 -9.60
CA THR A 192 -7.14 -25.88 -8.65
C THR A 192 -6.77 -24.88 -7.56
N ILE A 193 -7.21 -25.18 -6.34
CA ILE A 193 -6.81 -24.49 -5.13
C ILE A 193 -5.31 -24.74 -4.95
N ALA A 194 -4.51 -23.69 -4.94
CA ALA A 194 -3.17 -23.76 -4.36
C ALA A 194 -3.35 -23.85 -2.85
N GLU A 195 -3.22 -25.06 -2.32
CA GLU A 195 -3.22 -25.33 -0.88
C GLU A 195 -2.00 -24.65 -0.26
N PRO A 196 -2.15 -23.88 0.84
CA PRO A 196 -0.99 -23.37 1.56
C PRO A 196 -0.24 -24.57 2.15
N ALA A 197 1.08 -24.63 1.91
CA ALA A 197 1.94 -25.71 2.37
C ALA A 197 1.69 -26.02 3.85
N SER A 198 1.11 -27.19 4.09
CA SER A 198 0.89 -27.73 5.42
C SER A 198 2.23 -27.93 6.13
N ARG A 199 2.21 -27.47 7.38
CA ARG A 199 3.27 -27.53 8.40
C ARG A 199 4.01 -28.88 8.39
N ALA A 200 5.35 -28.83 8.43
CA ALA A 200 6.21 -30.00 8.49
C ALA A 200 5.82 -30.96 9.65
N PRO A 201 5.94 -32.30 9.47
CA PRO A 201 5.60 -33.27 10.50
C PRO A 201 6.50 -33.08 11.72
N ARG A 202 5.87 -32.94 12.90
CA ARG A 202 6.56 -33.04 14.19
C ARG A 202 6.91 -34.51 14.41
N HIS A 203 8.20 -34.82 14.49
CA HIS A 203 8.65 -36.12 14.99
C HIS A 203 8.20 -36.28 16.45
N HIS A 204 7.35 -37.27 16.70
CA HIS A 204 7.10 -37.76 18.05
C HIS A 204 8.38 -38.44 18.56
N GLY A 205 9.02 -37.80 19.54
CA GLY A 205 10.14 -38.39 20.27
C GLY A 205 9.65 -39.56 21.11
N THR A 206 10.15 -40.75 20.80
CA THR A 206 10.04 -41.95 21.63
C THR A 206 10.80 -41.72 22.93
N THR A 207 10.12 -41.94 24.04
CA THR A 207 10.67 -41.96 25.40
C THR A 207 11.74 -43.03 25.54
N VAL A 208 12.98 -42.63 25.83
CA VAL A 208 14.02 -43.54 26.31
C VAL A 208 14.54 -43.06 27.67
N ARG A 209 14.59 -44.05 28.55
CA ARG A 209 14.91 -44.14 29.98
C ARG A 209 16.18 -43.39 30.41
N ARG A 210 16.11 -42.72 31.58
CA ARG A 210 17.23 -42.11 32.33
C ARG A 210 18.19 -43.16 32.93
N PRO A 211 19.47 -42.80 33.06
CA PRO A 211 20.25 -43.06 34.26
C PRO A 211 20.77 -41.77 34.95
N ASP A 212 21.18 -41.94 36.21
CA ASP A 212 21.44 -40.96 37.30
C ASP A 212 22.82 -40.24 37.25
N PRO A 213 23.19 -39.34 38.20
CA PRO A 213 23.90 -38.08 37.91
C PRO A 213 25.37 -37.98 38.41
N ALA A 214 25.97 -36.83 38.04
CA ALA A 214 27.16 -36.14 38.57
C ALA A 214 28.54 -36.50 37.96
N ASP A 215 29.20 -35.52 37.30
CA ASP A 215 30.17 -34.63 37.96
C ASP A 215 30.64 -33.47 37.03
N PRO A 216 31.15 -32.34 37.60
CA PRO A 216 31.35 -31.07 36.90
C PRO A 216 32.70 -30.92 36.15
N MET A 217 32.70 -29.98 35.20
CA MET A 217 33.77 -29.63 34.25
C MET A 217 35.09 -29.16 34.89
N PRO A 218 36.26 -29.53 34.34
CA PRO A 218 37.50 -28.79 34.58
C PRO A 218 37.65 -27.63 33.58
N THR A 219 37.90 -26.44 34.12
CA THR A 219 38.47 -25.27 33.42
C THR A 219 39.95 -25.50 33.13
N LEU A 220 40.41 -25.19 31.91
CA LEU A 220 41.84 -25.07 31.60
C LEU A 220 42.18 -23.58 31.39
N GLN A 221 43.08 -23.11 32.26
CA GLN A 221 43.67 -21.78 32.27
C GLN A 221 44.61 -21.54 31.09
N ALA A 222 44.70 -20.25 30.73
CA ALA A 222 45.72 -19.68 29.86
C ALA A 222 47.12 -19.78 30.48
N GLN A 223 48.15 -19.94 29.64
CA GLN A 223 49.43 -19.28 29.84
C GLN A 223 50.16 -19.08 28.51
N ALA A 224 50.55 -17.83 28.29
CA ALA A 224 51.50 -17.37 27.29
C ALA A 224 52.93 -17.73 27.71
N GLN A 225 53.85 -17.84 26.75
CA GLN A 225 55.07 -17.02 26.71
C GLN A 225 55.90 -17.25 25.43
N ALA A 226 56.56 -16.17 25.04
CA ALA A 226 57.42 -15.98 23.88
C ALA A 226 58.88 -16.32 24.17
N ALA A 227 59.64 -16.57 23.09
CA ALA A 227 61.06 -16.31 22.84
C ALA A 227 61.52 -17.36 21.81
N THR A 228 62.02 -16.99 20.63
CA THR A 228 63.27 -16.27 20.40
C THR A 228 63.19 -15.47 19.10
#